data_AF-A0A968Z1C3-F1
#
_entry.id   AF-A0A968Z1C3-F1
#
_cell.length_a   1.000
_cell.length_b   1.000
_cell.length_c   1.000
_cell.angle_alpha   90.00
_cell.angle_beta   90.00
_cell.angle_gamma   90.00
#
_symmetry.space_group_name_H-M   'P 1'
#
loop_
_entity.id
_entity.type
_entity.pdbx_description
1 polymer ?
#
loop_
_entity_poly.entity_id
_entity_poly.type
_entity_poly.pdbx_seq_one_letter_code
_entity_poly.pdbx_strand_id
1 'polypeptide(L)'
;MEKHRTERVNSRFNPNILSLFAFLALVWSLGLVGSGVWSFLKQSQLSSPFVAQLLPDRQRFAQVQNVPTGLFSYGGSTAWASIRLMVDPIIQAERREFSLRYLQPKYDPVGSSSGIEMLQDGRLSFVQTSRPLLDEERRLAESKGLKLDQIPVAIDGVAIAVNPNLDLPGLTLDQLRSIYRGEV
;
A
#
# COMPACT_ATOMS: atom_id res chain seq x y z
N MET A 1 38.97 -58.13 -25.33
CA MET A 1 37.99 -59.19 -25.02
C MET A 1 37.90 -59.30 -23.51
N GLU A 2 36.91 -58.67 -22.87
CA GLU A 2 36.61 -58.95 -21.46
C GLU A 2 35.12 -58.66 -21.22
N LYS A 3 34.40 -59.69 -20.77
CA LYS A 3 32.94 -59.75 -20.71
C LYS A 3 32.53 -59.65 -19.25
N HIS A 4 32.10 -58.47 -18.80
CA HIS A 4 31.57 -58.31 -17.44
C HIS A 4 30.14 -58.88 -17.35
N ARG A 5 30.02 -59.90 -16.51
CA ARG A 5 28.80 -60.59 -16.07
C ARG A 5 28.04 -59.68 -15.08
N THR A 6 26.77 -59.42 -15.34
CA THR A 6 25.84 -58.73 -14.44
C THR A 6 25.16 -59.71 -13.50
N GLU A 7 25.38 -59.58 -12.19
CA GLU A 7 24.56 -60.22 -11.15
C GLU A 7 23.36 -59.31 -10.82
N ARG A 8 22.13 -59.82 -10.96
CA ARG A 8 20.93 -59.15 -10.47
C ARG A 8 20.65 -59.58 -9.02
N VAL A 9 20.84 -58.67 -8.08
CA VAL A 9 20.35 -58.79 -6.69
C VAL A 9 18.84 -58.54 -6.69
N ASN A 10 18.04 -59.57 -6.41
CA ASN A 10 16.59 -59.45 -6.20
C ASN A 10 16.31 -58.98 -4.76
N SER A 11 16.02 -57.69 -4.57
CA SER A 11 15.49 -57.17 -3.30
C SER A 11 13.98 -57.39 -3.22
N ARG A 12 13.52 -58.23 -2.29
CA ARG A 12 12.08 -58.39 -2.01
C ARG A 12 11.56 -57.15 -1.26
N PHE A 13 10.72 -56.37 -1.93
CA PHE A 13 10.03 -55.21 -1.37
C PHE A 13 8.93 -55.67 -0.38
N ASN A 14 8.91 -55.13 0.85
CA ASN A 14 7.86 -55.41 1.83
C ASN A 14 6.79 -54.29 1.79
N PRO A 15 5.58 -54.55 1.26
CA PRO A 15 4.56 -53.52 1.03
C PRO A 15 4.00 -52.92 2.32
N ASN A 16 4.06 -53.64 3.45
CA ASN A 16 3.54 -53.18 4.72
C ASN A 16 4.38 -52.03 5.30
N ILE A 17 5.70 -52.08 5.10
CA ILE A 17 6.63 -51.03 5.56
C ILE A 17 6.39 -49.74 4.76
N LEU A 18 6.17 -49.85 3.45
CA LEU A 18 5.87 -48.70 2.59
C LEU A 18 4.53 -48.02 2.97
N SER A 19 3.51 -48.82 3.32
CA SER A 19 2.23 -48.31 3.76
C SER A 19 2.29 -47.56 5.10
N LEU A 20 3.14 -48.00 6.03
CA LEU A 20 3.34 -47.35 7.32
C LEU A 20 4.05 -45.99 7.17
N PHE A 21 5.07 -45.92 6.30
CA PHE A 21 5.73 -44.65 5.99
C PHE A 21 4.80 -43.66 5.28
N ALA A 22 3.94 -44.14 4.38
CA ALA A 22 2.94 -43.30 3.72
C ALA A 22 1.91 -42.74 4.71
N PHE A 23 1.44 -43.56 5.65
CA PHE A 23 0.50 -43.12 6.69
C PHE A 23 1.13 -42.07 7.63
N LEU A 24 2.37 -42.31 8.08
CA LEU A 24 3.08 -41.35 8.93
C LEU A 24 3.31 -40.02 8.21
N ALA A 25 3.72 -40.04 6.93
CA ALA A 25 3.91 -38.83 6.15
C ALA A 25 2.61 -38.01 5.98
N LEU A 26 1.46 -38.67 5.86
CA LEU A 26 0.15 -38.03 5.72
C LEU A 26 -0.32 -37.37 7.03
N VAL A 27 -0.03 -37.98 8.17
CA VAL A 27 -0.35 -37.37 9.49
C VAL A 27 0.52 -36.14 9.75
N TRP A 28 1.82 -36.22 9.44
CA TRP A 28 2.73 -35.08 9.58
C TRP A 28 2.39 -33.92 8.66
N SER A 29 1.98 -34.19 7.41
CA SER A 29 1.58 -33.13 6.47
C SER A 29 0.29 -32.44 6.91
N LEU A 30 -0.73 -33.18 7.35
CA LEU A 30 -1.97 -32.59 7.87
C LEU A 30 -1.72 -31.75 9.13
N GLY A 31 -0.83 -32.18 10.03
CA GLY A 31 -0.45 -31.42 11.22
C GLY A 31 0.26 -30.09 10.89
N LEU A 32 1.18 -30.11 9.91
CA LEU A 32 1.90 -28.91 9.48
C LEU A 32 0.99 -27.93 8.72
N VAL A 33 0.10 -28.42 7.87
CA VAL A 33 -0.89 -27.58 7.17
C VAL A 33 -1.89 -26.98 8.18
N GLY A 34 -2.41 -27.78 9.12
CA GLY A 34 -3.34 -27.32 10.14
C GLY A 34 -2.74 -26.25 11.06
N SER A 35 -1.49 -26.44 11.52
CA SER A 35 -0.79 -25.46 12.35
C SER A 35 -0.40 -24.19 11.58
N GLY A 36 -0.07 -24.31 10.29
CA GLY A 36 0.17 -23.18 9.41
C GLY A 36 -1.09 -22.35 9.17
N VAL A 37 -2.21 -22.99 8.86
CA VAL A 37 -3.52 -22.34 8.66
C VAL A 37 -4.00 -21.69 9.96
N TRP A 38 -3.85 -22.35 11.11
CA TRP A 38 -4.22 -21.79 12.42
C TRP A 38 -3.36 -20.58 12.81
N SER A 39 -2.04 -20.64 12.57
CA SER A 39 -1.14 -19.51 12.82
C SER A 39 -1.45 -18.34 11.88
N PHE A 40 -1.72 -18.60 10.60
CA PHE A 40 -2.10 -17.59 9.63
C PHE A 40 -3.44 -16.91 9.99
N LEU A 41 -4.43 -17.69 10.41
CA LEU A 41 -5.72 -17.15 10.89
C LEU A 41 -5.55 -16.29 12.15
N LYS A 42 -4.69 -16.67 13.10
CA LYS A 42 -4.36 -15.80 14.25
C LYS A 42 -3.64 -14.53 13.84
N GLN A 43 -2.73 -14.60 12.87
CA GLN A 43 -1.98 -13.44 12.40
C GLN A 43 -2.84 -12.47 11.57
N SER A 44 -3.90 -12.97 10.92
CA SER A 44 -4.88 -12.13 10.21
C SER A 44 -5.74 -11.24 11.12
N GLN A 45 -5.69 -11.43 12.45
CA GLN A 45 -6.33 -10.57 13.44
C GLN A 45 -5.38 -9.52 14.05
N LEU A 46 -4.31 -9.14 13.34
CA LEU A 46 -3.45 -8.00 13.70
C LEU A 46 -4.25 -6.68 13.62
N SER A 47 -5.09 -6.46 14.62
CA SER A 47 -5.66 -5.17 14.96
C SER A 47 -4.52 -4.36 15.57
N SER A 48 -3.80 -3.60 14.74
CA SER A 48 -2.73 -2.73 15.23
C SER A 48 -3.35 -1.69 16.20
N PRO A 49 -2.91 -1.63 17.47
CA PRO A 49 -3.47 -0.68 18.45
C PRO A 49 -3.29 0.78 18.02
N PHE A 50 -2.31 1.06 17.16
CA PHE A 50 -2.12 2.39 16.55
C PHE A 50 -3.27 2.78 15.62
N VAL A 51 -3.80 1.83 14.84
CA VAL A 51 -4.94 2.07 13.95
C VAL A 51 -6.22 2.32 14.75
N ALA A 52 -6.40 1.63 15.89
CA ALA A 52 -7.57 1.83 16.75
C ALA A 52 -7.60 3.22 17.40
N GLN A 53 -6.44 3.83 17.68
CA GLN A 53 -6.33 5.17 18.25
C GLN A 53 -6.43 6.30 17.21
N LEU A 54 -6.08 6.03 15.95
CA LEU A 54 -6.18 6.99 14.83
C LEU A 54 -7.59 7.13 14.24
N LEU A 55 -8.58 6.42 14.77
CA LEU A 55 -9.96 6.50 14.32
C LEU A 55 -10.73 7.49 15.21
N PRO A 56 -10.76 8.81 14.89
CA PRO A 56 -11.77 9.66 15.48
C PRO A 56 -13.14 9.14 15.01
N ASP A 57 -13.96 8.74 15.97
CA ASP A 57 -15.41 8.60 15.87
C ASP A 57 -15.92 7.95 14.56
N ARG A 58 -15.85 6.61 14.48
CA ARG A 58 -16.39 5.79 13.36
C ARG A 58 -17.80 6.20 12.94
N GLN A 59 -18.57 6.83 13.83
CA GLN A 59 -19.92 7.30 13.55
C GLN A 59 -19.99 8.34 12.42
N ARG A 60 -18.92 9.09 12.11
CA ARG A 60 -18.97 10.14 11.08
C ARG A 60 -18.94 9.61 9.65
N PHE A 61 -18.15 8.57 9.37
CA PHE A 61 -18.05 8.03 8.01
C PHE A 61 -19.32 7.27 7.60
N ALA A 62 -19.91 6.53 8.55
CA ALA A 62 -21.15 5.78 8.34
C ALA A 62 -22.39 6.67 8.11
N GLN A 63 -22.33 7.95 8.49
CA GLN A 63 -23.41 8.93 8.33
C GLN A 63 -23.39 9.67 7.00
N VAL A 64 -22.29 9.58 6.22
CA VAL A 64 -22.20 10.23 4.90
C VAL A 64 -23.26 9.62 3.98
N GLN A 65 -24.20 10.46 3.53
CA GLN A 65 -25.27 10.08 2.62
C GLN A 65 -24.84 10.24 1.16
N ASN A 66 -25.55 9.57 0.25
CA ASN A 66 -25.33 9.66 -1.21
C ASN A 66 -23.91 9.27 -1.65
N VAL A 67 -23.33 8.26 -0.99
CA VAL A 67 -22.04 7.70 -1.42
C VAL A 67 -22.25 6.97 -2.75
N PRO A 68 -21.45 7.28 -3.78
CA PRO A 68 -21.62 6.66 -5.09
C PRO A 68 -21.12 5.21 -5.09
N THR A 69 -21.77 4.36 -5.86
CA THR A 69 -21.37 2.96 -6.03
C THR A 69 -20.43 2.81 -7.20
N GLY A 70 -19.29 2.14 -7.01
CA GLY A 70 -18.40 1.80 -8.11
C GLY A 70 -16.93 1.75 -7.74
N LEU A 71 -16.09 1.69 -8.77
CA LEU A 71 -14.64 1.70 -8.67
C LEU A 71 -14.09 3.07 -9.08
N PHE A 72 -13.52 3.78 -8.12
CA PHE A 72 -12.96 5.11 -8.31
C PHE A 72 -11.44 5.03 -8.33
N SER A 73 -10.85 5.45 -9.44
CA SER A 73 -9.39 5.46 -9.59
C SER A 73 -8.82 6.78 -9.08
N TYR A 74 -7.75 6.73 -8.30
CA TYR A 74 -7.14 7.92 -7.73
C TYR A 74 -5.61 7.82 -7.70
N GLY A 75 -4.93 8.94 -7.49
CA GLY A 75 -3.47 9.01 -7.41
C GLY A 75 -2.97 10.42 -7.10
N GLY A 76 -1.68 10.66 -7.34
CA GLY A 76 -1.05 11.98 -7.21
C GLY A 76 -0.11 12.07 -6.00
N SER A 77 -0.59 12.66 -4.90
CA SER A 77 0.18 13.01 -3.71
C SER A 77 0.99 11.84 -3.15
N THR A 78 2.30 11.99 -3.10
CA THR A 78 3.22 11.02 -2.48
C THR A 78 3.04 10.97 -0.97
N ALA A 79 2.68 12.09 -0.33
CA ALA A 79 2.35 12.15 1.09
C ALA A 79 1.13 11.28 1.40
N TRP A 80 0.02 11.45 0.65
CA TRP A 80 -1.16 10.60 0.85
C TRP A 80 -0.90 9.14 0.48
N ALA A 81 -0.13 8.90 -0.57
CA ALA A 81 0.21 7.54 -1.00
C ALA A 81 0.93 6.74 0.10
N SER A 82 1.63 7.39 1.04
CA SER A 82 2.28 6.74 2.18
C SER A 82 1.28 6.18 3.21
N ILE A 83 0.15 6.86 3.41
CA ILE A 83 -0.87 6.48 4.40
C ILE A 83 -2.03 5.69 3.79
N ARG A 84 -2.13 5.61 2.46
CA ARG A 84 -3.26 4.95 1.78
C ARG A 84 -3.50 3.50 2.22
N LEU A 85 -2.44 2.77 2.55
CA LEU A 85 -2.55 1.37 2.99
C LEU A 85 -3.25 1.24 4.35
N MET A 86 -3.29 2.32 5.12
CA MET A 86 -4.07 2.41 6.35
C MET A 86 -5.48 2.93 6.08
N VAL A 87 -5.61 3.97 5.24
CA VAL A 87 -6.88 4.69 5.04
C VAL A 87 -7.84 3.93 4.13
N ASP A 88 -7.39 3.43 2.97
CA ASP A 88 -8.25 2.80 1.97
C ASP A 88 -9.01 1.58 2.53
N PRO A 89 -8.39 0.66 3.30
CA PRO A 89 -9.11 -0.49 3.86
C PRO A 89 -10.20 -0.09 4.86
N ILE A 90 -9.99 1.01 5.61
CA ILE A 90 -10.97 1.52 6.57
C ILE A 90 -12.18 2.04 5.80
N ILE A 91 -11.95 2.87 4.77
CA ILE A 91 -13.03 3.37 3.90
C ILE A 91 -13.78 2.19 3.27
N GLN A 92 -13.06 1.23 2.71
CA GLN A 92 -13.64 0.07 2.05
C GLN A 92 -14.46 -0.83 3.00
N ALA A 93 -14.04 -0.95 4.27
CA ALA A 93 -14.76 -1.73 5.28
C ALA A 93 -16.08 -1.07 5.70
N GLU A 94 -16.09 0.26 5.80
CA GLU A 94 -17.26 1.06 6.20
C GLU A 94 -18.22 1.36 5.01
N ARG A 95 -17.70 1.32 3.77
CA ARG A 95 -18.43 1.60 2.52
C ARG A 95 -18.07 0.57 1.45
N ARG A 96 -18.76 -0.57 1.46
CA ARG A 96 -18.51 -1.68 0.51
C ARG A 96 -18.85 -1.31 -0.93
N GLU A 97 -19.81 -0.41 -1.11
CA GLU A 97 -20.26 0.14 -2.37
C GLU A 97 -19.21 1.05 -3.05
N PHE A 98 -18.28 1.62 -2.27
CA PHE A 98 -17.30 2.59 -2.73
C PHE A 98 -15.90 1.98 -2.75
N SER A 99 -15.47 1.52 -3.93
CA SER A 99 -14.16 0.89 -4.11
C SER A 99 -13.12 1.89 -4.62
N LEU A 100 -11.96 1.90 -3.98
CA LEU A 100 -10.83 2.76 -4.35
C LEU A 100 -9.75 1.96 -5.08
N ARG A 101 -9.23 2.51 -6.18
CA ARG A 101 -8.08 1.96 -6.91
C ARG A 101 -6.99 3.00 -7.07
N TYR A 102 -5.86 2.77 -6.40
CA TYR A 102 -4.68 3.60 -6.59
C TYR A 102 -4.01 3.33 -7.94
N LEU A 103 -3.76 4.38 -8.73
CA LEU A 103 -3.03 4.31 -10.00
C LEU A 103 -1.80 5.22 -9.96
N GLN A 104 -0.73 4.75 -10.58
CA GLN A 104 0.51 5.50 -10.76
C GLN A 104 0.73 5.84 -12.24
N PRO A 105 1.42 6.96 -12.54
CA PRO A 105 1.91 7.21 -13.88
C PRO A 105 2.84 6.08 -14.33
N LYS A 106 2.84 5.78 -15.64
CA LYS A 106 3.64 4.69 -16.21
C LYS A 106 5.04 5.16 -16.62
N TYR A 107 5.14 6.40 -17.09
CA TYR A 107 6.36 6.96 -17.65
C TYR A 107 6.83 8.22 -16.90
N ASP A 108 5.94 8.87 -16.16
CA ASP A 108 6.22 10.11 -15.43
C ASP A 108 6.54 9.86 -13.96
N PRO A 109 7.27 10.78 -13.30
CA PRO A 109 7.46 10.73 -11.85
C PRO A 109 6.13 10.74 -11.11
N VAL A 110 6.03 9.96 -10.03
CA VAL A 110 4.86 9.97 -9.15
C VAL A 110 4.80 11.30 -8.39
N GLY A 111 3.67 11.99 -8.44
CA GLY A 111 3.46 13.21 -7.68
C GLY A 111 2.19 13.96 -8.05
N SER A 112 1.98 15.12 -7.42
CA SER A 112 0.79 15.95 -7.63
C SER A 112 0.61 16.34 -9.10
N SER A 113 1.66 16.82 -9.78
CA SER A 113 1.56 17.27 -11.18
C SER A 113 1.14 16.15 -12.14
N SER A 114 1.80 14.99 -12.08
CA SER A 114 1.46 13.84 -12.93
C SER A 114 0.08 13.26 -12.60
N GLY A 115 -0.33 13.30 -11.32
CA GLY A 115 -1.69 12.97 -10.93
C GLY A 115 -2.75 13.92 -11.53
N ILE A 116 -2.49 15.22 -11.53
CA ILE A 116 -3.38 16.23 -12.11
C ILE A 116 -3.48 16.05 -13.63
N GLU A 117 -2.37 15.73 -14.30
CA GLU A 117 -2.37 15.37 -15.72
C GLU A 117 -3.21 14.11 -15.98
N MET A 118 -3.00 13.04 -15.21
CA MET A 118 -3.81 11.81 -15.33
C MET A 118 -5.30 12.05 -15.09
N LEU A 119 -5.67 12.97 -14.19
CA LEU A 119 -7.07 13.38 -13.99
C LEU A 119 -7.61 14.10 -15.24
N GLN A 120 -6.84 15.04 -15.79
CA GLN A 120 -7.23 15.77 -17.01
C GLN A 120 -7.34 14.87 -18.24
N ASP A 121 -6.64 13.74 -18.25
CA ASP A 121 -6.72 12.73 -19.30
C ASP A 121 -7.83 11.68 -19.05
N GLY A 122 -8.64 11.87 -18.00
CA GLY A 122 -9.76 10.99 -17.67
C GLY A 122 -9.34 9.62 -17.12
N ARG A 123 -8.08 9.45 -16.71
CA ARG A 123 -7.56 8.20 -16.16
C ARG A 123 -7.89 8.03 -14.66
N LEU A 124 -8.14 9.14 -13.97
CA LEU A 124 -8.51 9.19 -12.57
C LEU A 124 -9.92 9.76 -12.41
N SER A 125 -10.62 9.31 -11.38
CA SER A 125 -11.89 9.88 -10.93
C SER A 125 -11.67 11.13 -10.08
N PHE A 126 -10.59 11.14 -9.29
CA PHE A 126 -10.13 12.30 -8.52
C PHE A 126 -8.62 12.20 -8.30
N VAL A 127 -7.99 13.32 -7.98
CA VAL A 127 -6.55 13.40 -7.65
C VAL A 127 -6.38 13.97 -6.26
N GLN A 128 -5.41 13.44 -5.52
CA GLN A 128 -4.95 14.02 -4.27
C GLN A 128 -3.66 14.79 -4.53
N THR A 129 -3.53 15.98 -3.95
CA THR A 129 -2.36 16.82 -4.17
C THR A 129 -1.78 17.25 -2.82
N SER A 130 -0.46 17.35 -2.74
CA SER A 130 0.27 17.90 -1.58
C SER A 130 0.35 19.43 -1.60
N ARG A 131 -0.17 20.05 -2.66
CA ARG A 131 -0.17 21.50 -2.88
C ARG A 131 -1.45 21.92 -3.62
N PRO A 132 -1.80 23.22 -3.60
CA PRO A 132 -2.85 23.75 -4.46
C PRO A 132 -2.56 23.54 -5.96
N LEU A 133 -3.63 23.54 -6.75
CA LEU A 133 -3.61 23.57 -8.21
C LEU A 133 -2.93 24.85 -8.70
N LEU A 134 -1.95 24.72 -9.60
CA LEU A 134 -1.28 25.85 -10.24
C LEU A 134 -2.18 26.47 -11.32
N ASP A 135 -1.95 27.74 -11.62
CA ASP A 135 -2.74 28.45 -12.63
C ASP A 135 -2.56 27.86 -14.03
N GLU A 136 -1.39 27.33 -14.35
CA GLU A 136 -1.14 26.62 -15.62
C GLU A 136 -1.92 25.31 -15.73
N GLU A 137 -1.99 24.52 -14.65
CA GLU A 137 -2.74 23.28 -14.58
C GLU A 137 -4.25 23.56 -14.70
N ARG A 138 -4.72 24.65 -14.09
CA ARG A 138 -6.10 25.13 -14.22
C ARG A 138 -6.44 25.52 -15.66
N ARG A 139 -5.62 26.36 -16.28
CA ARG A 139 -5.82 26.80 -17.68
C ARG A 139 -5.81 25.62 -18.64
N LEU A 140 -4.94 24.64 -18.42
CA LEU A 140 -4.91 23.42 -19.23
C LEU A 140 -6.21 22.64 -19.10
N ALA A 141 -6.71 22.46 -17.88
CA ALA A 141 -7.99 21.78 -17.65
C ALA A 141 -9.16 22.51 -18.33
N GLU A 142 -9.22 23.84 -18.19
CA GLU A 142 -10.23 24.68 -18.84
C GLU A 142 -10.17 24.57 -20.37
N SER A 143 -8.97 24.52 -20.96
CA SER A 143 -8.80 24.32 -22.40
C SER A 143 -9.31 22.95 -22.89
N LYS A 144 -9.36 21.95 -21.99
CA LYS A 144 -9.96 20.63 -22.21
C LYS A 144 -11.46 20.59 -21.86
N GLY A 145 -12.07 21.72 -21.52
CA GLY A 145 -13.48 21.81 -21.11
C GLY A 145 -13.74 21.24 -19.71
N LEU A 146 -12.70 21.06 -18.90
CA LEU A 146 -12.79 20.54 -17.54
C LEU A 146 -12.75 21.68 -16.53
N LYS A 147 -13.66 21.62 -15.56
CA LYS A 147 -13.61 22.46 -14.36
C LYS A 147 -13.10 21.64 -13.19
N LEU A 148 -11.99 22.04 -12.59
CA LEU A 148 -11.41 21.37 -11.43
C LEU A 148 -11.78 22.10 -10.14
N ASP A 149 -12.51 21.39 -9.27
CA ASP A 149 -12.81 21.85 -7.91
C ASP A 149 -11.81 21.25 -6.92
N GLN A 150 -11.45 22.00 -5.87
CA GLN A 150 -10.49 21.58 -4.84
C GLN A 150 -11.16 21.53 -3.48
N ILE A 151 -10.95 20.42 -2.76
CA ILE A 151 -11.49 20.20 -1.42
C ILE A 151 -10.31 19.90 -0.48
N PRO A 152 -10.06 20.73 0.57
CA PRO A 152 -9.04 20.43 1.56
C PRO A 152 -9.49 19.24 2.43
N VAL A 153 -8.69 18.18 2.47
CA VAL A 153 -9.00 16.94 3.21
C VAL A 153 -8.07 16.68 4.39
N ALA A 154 -6.90 17.31 4.42
CA ALA A 154 -5.91 17.17 5.48
C ALA A 154 -4.99 18.40 5.51
N ILE A 155 -4.32 18.58 6.64
CA ILE A 155 -3.17 19.47 6.79
C ILE A 155 -1.95 18.59 7.02
N ASP A 156 -0.94 18.73 6.17
CA ASP A 156 0.34 18.03 6.28
C ASP A 156 1.41 18.96 6.85
N GLY A 157 2.40 18.39 7.53
CA GLY A 157 3.51 19.10 8.16
C GLY A 157 4.86 18.62 7.62
N VAL A 158 5.71 19.56 7.20
CA VAL A 158 7.10 19.25 6.82
C VAL A 158 7.98 19.33 8.06
N ALA A 159 8.63 18.22 8.41
CA ALA A 159 9.60 18.15 9.50
C ALA A 159 11.03 18.18 8.95
N ILE A 160 11.92 18.89 9.64
CA ILE A 160 13.36 18.87 9.36
C ILE A 160 14.04 17.97 10.39
N ALA A 161 14.66 16.89 9.91
CA ALA A 161 15.47 16.01 10.73
C ALA A 161 16.95 16.34 10.55
N VAL A 162 17.68 16.41 11.65
CA VAL A 162 19.14 16.60 11.67
C VAL A 162 19.81 15.34 12.21
N ASN A 163 21.06 15.12 11.82
CA ASN A 163 21.85 14.01 12.36
C ASN A 163 22.06 14.23 13.88
N PRO A 164 21.70 13.27 14.76
CA PRO A 164 21.84 13.42 16.20
C PRO A 164 23.28 13.56 16.69
N ASN A 165 24.27 13.19 15.87
CA ASN A 165 25.69 13.38 16.20
C ASN A 165 26.17 14.82 16.03
N LEU A 166 25.34 15.72 15.47
CA LEU A 166 25.64 17.13 15.41
C LEU A 166 25.29 17.79 16.74
N ASP A 167 26.25 18.47 17.35
CA ASP A 167 26.04 19.28 18.56
C ASP A 167 25.31 20.58 18.21
N LEU A 168 24.01 20.45 17.90
CA LEU A 168 23.13 21.55 17.54
C LEU A 168 21.87 21.50 18.40
N PRO A 169 21.52 22.58 19.14
CA PRO A 169 20.30 22.62 19.94
C PRO A 169 19.02 22.72 19.08
N GLY A 170 19.16 22.96 17.77
CA GLY A 170 18.08 23.14 16.81
C GLY A 170 18.50 24.07 15.67
N LEU A 171 17.62 24.26 14.69
CA LEU A 171 17.81 25.21 13.59
C LEU A 171 16.71 26.28 13.63
N THR A 172 17.11 27.54 13.51
CA THR A 172 16.17 28.64 13.29
C THR A 172 15.68 28.65 11.84
N LEU A 173 14.58 29.36 11.58
CA LEU A 173 14.05 29.49 10.21
C LEU A 173 15.05 30.18 9.27
N ASP A 174 15.82 31.14 9.77
CA ASP A 174 16.83 31.83 8.98
C ASP A 174 18.01 30.92 8.64
N GLN A 175 18.46 30.09 9.60
CA GLN A 175 19.48 29.07 9.33
C GLN A 175 19.00 28.06 8.29
N LEU A 176 17.76 27.58 8.40
CA LEU A 176 17.15 26.72 7.39
C LEU A 176 17.14 27.39 6.01
N ARG A 177 16.75 28.67 5.95
CA ARG A 177 16.74 29.42 4.68
C ARG A 177 18.13 29.49 4.05
N SER A 178 19.17 29.81 4.82
CA SER A 178 20.54 29.88 4.31
C SER A 178 21.06 28.51 3.85
N ILE A 179 20.74 27.43 4.58
CA ILE A 179 21.09 26.05 4.16
C ILE A 179 20.46 25.71 2.82
N TYR A 180 19.14 25.90 2.67
CA TYR A 180 18.43 25.55 1.42
C TYR A 180 18.77 26.48 0.24
N ARG A 181 19.40 27.63 0.49
CA ARG A 181 19.94 28.52 -0.54
C ARG A 181 21.40 28.25 -0.87
N GLY A 182 22.09 27.40 -0.12
CA GLY A 182 23.52 27.14 -0.27
C GLY A 182 24.40 28.32 0.15
N GLU A 183 23.92 29.15 1.08
CA GLU A 183 24.68 30.29 1.63
C GLU A 183 25.63 29.87 2.77
N VAL A 184 25.44 28.65 3.30
CA VAL A 184 26.25 28.02 4.36
C VAL A 184 26.58 26.58 3.99
#